data_AF-A0ABC8RCY5-F1
#
_entry.id   AF-A0ABC8RCY5-F1
#
_cell.length_a   1.000
_cell.length_b   1.000
_cell.length_c   1.000
_cell.angle_alpha   90.00
_cell.angle_beta   90.00
_cell.angle_gamma   90.00
#
_symmetry.space_group_name_H-M   'P 1'
#
loop_
_entity.id
_entity.type
_entity.pdbx_description
1 polymer ?
#
loop_
_entity_poly.entity_id
_entity_poly.type
_entity_poly.pdbx_seq_one_letter_code
_entity_poly.pdbx_strand_id
1 'polypeptide(L)'
;MMETGLTKSALEAGDEILKTLFEIVLFEDCGNQWSLSRPMLSLILISEQIFTDLRAHILASQPADQHQRLSLCFDKLMADVTRSLDSKNRDKFTQNLTIFRHDFRVK
;
A
#
# COMPACT_ATOMS: atom_id res chain seq x y z
N MET A 1 25.52 20.42 7.63
CA MET A 1 24.67 20.43 6.42
C MET A 1 24.88 19.18 5.54
N MET A 2 25.16 18.00 6.12
CA MET A 2 25.41 16.74 5.39
C MET A 2 24.47 15.58 5.81
N GLU A 3 23.71 15.70 6.90
CA GLU A 3 22.83 14.61 7.38
C GLU A 3 21.51 14.46 6.60
N THR A 4 21.09 15.47 5.84
CA THR A 4 19.79 15.46 5.13
C THR A 4 19.77 14.61 3.86
N GLY A 5 20.93 14.28 3.29
CA GLY A 5 21.03 13.54 2.02
C GLY A 5 20.72 12.05 2.17
N LEU A 6 21.28 11.41 3.20
CA LEU A 6 21.13 9.97 3.42
C LEU A 6 19.69 9.58 3.79
N THR A 7 19.04 10.38 4.64
CA THR A 7 17.63 10.18 5.01
C THR A 7 16.69 10.37 3.83
N LYS A 8 17.00 11.30 2.92
CA LYS A 8 16.20 11.54 1.72
C LYS A 8 16.30 10.37 0.74
N SER A 9 17.51 9.88 0.45
CA SER A 9 17.69 8.73 -0.44
C SER A 9 17.12 7.42 0.15
N ALA A 10 17.18 7.24 1.47
CA ALA A 10 16.56 6.10 2.13
C ALA A 10 15.02 6.16 2.06
N LEU A 11 14.44 7.37 2.13
CA LEU A 11 13.01 7.57 1.94
C LEU A 11 12.61 7.22 0.50
N GLU A 12 13.29 7.79 -0.50
CA GLU A 12 13.06 7.51 -1.93
C GLU A 12 13.15 6.01 -2.27
N ALA A 13 14.10 5.29 -1.66
CA ALA A 13 14.18 3.84 -1.81
C ALA A 13 12.95 3.12 -1.19
N GLY A 14 12.45 3.60 -0.05
CA GLY A 14 11.21 3.13 0.55
C GLY A 14 9.98 3.35 -0.33
N ASP A 15 9.91 4.49 -1.03
CA ASP A 15 8.84 4.81 -1.98
C ASP A 15 8.77 3.75 -3.09
N GLU A 16 9.91 3.48 -3.74
CA GLU A 16 9.99 2.51 -4.84
C GLU A 16 9.72 1.07 -4.37
N ILE A 17 10.16 0.72 -3.16
CA ILE A 17 9.83 -0.58 -2.56
C ILE A 17 8.32 -0.69 -2.34
N LEU A 18 7.66 0.34 -1.81
CA LEU A 18 6.22 0.30 -1.56
C LEU A 18 5.44 0.16 -2.88
N LYS A 19 5.81 0.91 -3.92
CA LYS A 19 5.24 0.78 -5.27
C LYS A 19 5.36 -0.66 -5.78
N THR A 20 6.57 -1.22 -5.74
CA THR A 20 6.86 -2.59 -6.18
C THR A 20 6.02 -3.62 -5.42
N LEU A 21 5.89 -3.46 -4.09
CA LEU A 21 5.08 -4.37 -3.26
C LEU A 21 3.59 -4.33 -3.65
N PHE A 22 3.05 -3.15 -3.96
CA PHE A 22 1.67 -3.03 -4.44
C PHE A 22 1.49 -3.70 -5.80
N GLU A 23 2.44 -3.53 -6.72
CA GLU A 23 2.40 -4.18 -8.03
C GLU A 23 2.40 -5.71 -7.90
N ILE A 24 3.29 -6.25 -7.06
CA ILE A 24 3.34 -7.69 -6.75
C ILE A 24 2.00 -8.18 -6.19
N VAL A 25 1.43 -7.48 -5.21
CA VAL A 25 0.15 -7.89 -4.59
C VAL A 25 -1.01 -7.83 -5.57
N LEU A 26 -1.07 -6.79 -6.41
CA LEU A 26 -2.18 -6.55 -7.31
C LEU A 26 -2.11 -7.45 -8.55
N PHE A 27 -0.94 -7.56 -9.18
CA PHE A 27 -0.80 -8.10 -10.52
C PHE A 27 -0.15 -9.48 -10.58
N GLU A 28 0.58 -9.92 -9.56
CA GLU A 28 1.20 -11.25 -9.54
C GLU A 28 0.38 -12.28 -8.75
N ASP A 29 0.51 -13.56 -9.10
CA ASP A 29 0.00 -14.66 -8.26
C ASP A 29 0.99 -14.98 -7.13
N CYS A 30 1.02 -14.04 -6.19
CA CYS A 30 1.83 -14.11 -4.99
C CYS A 30 1.18 -15.06 -3.95
N GLY A 31 1.84 -16.18 -3.66
CA GLY A 31 1.47 -17.10 -2.56
C GLY A 31 1.85 -16.60 -1.16
N ASN A 32 2.66 -15.53 -1.06
CA ASN A 32 3.25 -15.03 0.18
C ASN A 32 2.71 -13.66 0.61
N GLN A 33 1.46 -13.32 0.29
CA GLN A 33 0.88 -12.00 0.61
C GLN A 33 1.00 -11.63 2.09
N TRP A 34 0.90 -12.62 2.96
CA TRP A 34 1.01 -12.45 4.40
C TRP A 34 2.38 -11.86 4.79
N SER A 35 3.47 -12.31 4.18
CA SER A 35 4.80 -11.77 4.47
C SER A 35 5.00 -10.36 3.91
N LEU A 36 4.30 -9.99 2.83
CA LEU A 36 4.38 -8.65 2.23
C LEU A 36 3.54 -7.61 2.98
N SER A 37 2.46 -8.02 3.64
CA SER A 37 1.56 -7.09 4.34
C SER A 37 2.27 -6.25 5.42
N ARG A 38 3.17 -6.86 6.19
CA ARG A 38 3.90 -6.21 7.29
C ARG A 38 4.89 -5.13 6.83
N PRO A 39 5.79 -5.38 5.84
CA PRO A 39 6.64 -4.34 5.30
C PRO A 39 5.83 -3.23 4.60
N MET A 40 4.74 -3.57 3.90
CA MET A 40 3.85 -2.56 3.30
C MET A 40 3.27 -1.61 4.35
N LEU A 41 2.67 -2.14 5.43
CA LEU A 41 2.14 -1.28 6.51
C LEU A 41 3.24 -0.39 7.10
N SER A 42 4.42 -0.94 7.34
CA SER A 42 5.54 -0.18 7.91
C SER A 42 5.94 1.00 7.01
N LEU A 43 6.04 0.78 5.70
CA LEU A 43 6.37 1.82 4.73
C LEU A 43 5.26 2.87 4.61
N ILE A 44 3.99 2.46 4.60
CA ILE A 44 2.84 3.39 4.60
C ILE A 44 2.87 4.31 5.83
N LEU A 45 3.17 3.78 7.02
CA LEU A 45 3.20 4.57 8.26
C LEU A 45 4.42 5.48 8.37
N ILE A 46 5.54 5.13 7.70
CA ILE A 46 6.72 5.99 7.60
C ILE A 46 6.39 7.21 6.75
N SER A 47 5.62 7.04 5.66
CA SER A 47 5.25 8.13 4.78
C SER A 47 3.89 7.89 4.11
N GLU A 48 2.86 8.46 4.75
CA GLU A 48 1.47 8.42 4.29
C GLU A 48 1.29 9.18 2.95
N GLN A 49 2.18 10.15 2.68
CA GLN A 49 2.17 10.90 1.42
C GLN A 49 2.45 9.98 0.22
N ILE A 50 3.45 9.10 0.31
CA ILE A 50 3.76 8.13 -0.76
C ILE A 50 2.54 7.27 -1.05
N PHE A 51 1.87 6.78 -0.01
CA PHE A 51 0.68 5.95 -0.20
C PHE A 51 -0.43 6.72 -0.92
N THR A 52 -0.61 8.00 -0.60
CA THR A 52 -1.56 8.88 -1.28
C THR A 52 -1.20 9.08 -2.75
N ASP A 53 0.07 9.33 -3.06
CA ASP A 53 0.58 9.53 -4.41
C ASP A 53 0.49 8.23 -5.23
N LEU A 54 0.81 7.09 -4.62
CA LEU A 54 0.69 5.76 -5.21
C LEU A 54 -0.78 5.43 -5.53
N ARG A 55 -1.71 5.71 -4.62
CA ARG A 55 -3.14 5.55 -4.85
C ARG A 55 -3.58 6.37 -6.07
N ALA A 56 -3.18 7.64 -6.14
CA ALA A 56 -3.51 8.52 -7.27
C ALA A 56 -2.92 7.99 -8.59
N HIS A 57 -1.67 7.53 -8.57
CA HIS A 57 -1.00 6.94 -9.74
C HIS A 57 -1.71 5.67 -10.22
N ILE A 58 -2.02 4.73 -9.32
CA ILE A 58 -2.73 3.49 -9.66
C ILE A 58 -4.11 3.83 -10.24
N LEU A 59 -4.88 4.73 -9.62
CA LEU A 59 -6.18 5.13 -10.14
C LEU A 59 -6.08 5.73 -11.54
N ALA A 60 -5.14 6.64 -11.78
CA ALA A 60 -4.92 7.27 -13.08
C ALA A 60 -4.54 6.26 -14.19
N SER A 61 -3.94 5.11 -13.83
CA SER A 61 -3.62 4.04 -14.79
C SER A 61 -4.82 3.19 -15.21
N GLN A 62 -5.97 3.33 -14.54
CA GLN A 62 -7.16 2.52 -14.77
C GLN A 62 -8.24 3.30 -15.54
N PRO A 63 -9.18 2.61 -16.22
CA PRO A 63 -10.33 3.26 -16.86
C PRO A 63 -11.16 4.10 -15.87
N ALA A 64 -11.64 5.26 -16.32
CA ALA A 64 -12.32 6.26 -15.47
C ALA A 64 -13.58 5.72 -14.77
N ASP A 65 -14.31 4.80 -15.43
CA ASP A 65 -15.48 4.11 -14.89
C ASP A 65 -15.15 3.20 -13.69
N GLN A 66 -13.88 2.78 -13.54
CA GLN A 66 -13.44 1.99 -12.40
C GLN A 66 -12.93 2.84 -11.23
N HIS A 67 -12.67 4.13 -11.41
CA HIS A 67 -12.01 4.97 -10.40
C HIS A 67 -12.76 4.99 -9.08
N GLN A 68 -14.09 5.12 -9.10
CA GLN A 68 -14.90 5.14 -7.88
C GLN A 68 -14.79 3.81 -7.10
N ARG A 69 -14.92 2.67 -7.80
CA ARG A 69 -14.81 1.33 -7.21
C ARG A 69 -13.44 1.11 -6.58
N LEU A 70 -12.38 1.44 -7.33
CA LEU A 70 -11.00 1.27 -6.87
C LEU A 70 -10.66 2.21 -5.72
N SER A 71 -11.17 3.44 -5.75
CA SER A 71 -11.05 4.39 -4.64
C SER A 71 -11.62 3.80 -3.34
N LEU A 72 -12.82 3.20 -3.40
CA LEU A 72 -13.41 2.50 -2.26
C LEU A 72 -12.59 1.28 -1.81
N CYS A 73 -11.93 0.57 -2.74
CA CYS A 73 -11.03 -0.52 -2.38
C CYS A 73 -9.85 0.00 -1.53
N PHE A 74 -9.24 1.13 -1.92
CA PHE A 74 -8.17 1.75 -1.14
C PHE A 74 -8.66 2.27 0.23
N ASP A 75 -9.89 2.76 0.33
CA ASP A 75 -10.47 3.15 1.63
C ASP A 75 -10.63 1.93 2.55
N LYS A 76 -11.13 0.81 2.01
CA LYS A 76 -11.22 -0.47 2.74
C LYS A 76 -9.86 -1.00 3.18
N LEU A 77 -8.80 -0.77 2.39
CA LEU A 77 -7.44 -1.21 2.74
C LEU A 77 -6.98 -0.62 4.09
N MET A 78 -7.29 0.66 4.32
CA MET A 78 -6.88 1.40 5.52
C MET A 78 -7.97 1.48 6.61
N ALA A 79 -9.13 0.86 6.39
CA ALA A 79 -10.22 0.85 7.37
C ALA A 79 -9.78 0.21 8.70
N ASP A 80 -10.02 0.92 9.80
CA ASP A 80 -9.60 0.55 11.17
C ASP A 80 -8.08 0.35 11.36
N VAL A 81 -7.25 0.74 10.39
CA VAL A 81 -5.79 0.74 10.53
C VAL A 81 -5.38 2.02 11.25
N THR A 82 -4.63 1.86 12.33
CA THR A 82 -4.10 2.97 13.14
C THR A 82 -2.64 3.25 12.82
N ARG A 83 -2.09 4.36 13.33
CA ARG A 83 -0.67 4.71 13.20
C ARG A 83 0.21 3.96 14.22
N SER A 84 0.10 2.64 14.25
CA SER A 84 0.86 1.76 15.14
C SER A 84 1.36 0.52 14.41
N LEU A 85 2.37 -0.15 14.97
CA LEU A 85 2.89 -1.43 14.49
C LEU A 85 2.62 -2.57 15.47
N ASP A 86 1.61 -2.44 16.33
CA ASP A 86 1.21 -3.54 17.21
C ASP A 86 0.61 -4.70 16.41
N SER A 87 0.59 -5.89 17.03
CA SER A 87 0.15 -7.12 16.37
C SER A 87 -1.29 -7.03 15.86
N LYS A 88 -2.20 -6.42 16.62
CA LYS A 88 -3.62 -6.30 16.25
C LYS A 88 -3.77 -5.43 15.01
N ASN A 89 -3.04 -4.31 14.94
CA ASN A 89 -3.10 -3.41 13.80
C ASN A 89 -2.49 -4.04 12.53
N ARG A 90 -1.37 -4.78 12.68
CA ARG A 90 -0.78 -5.54 11.58
C ARG A 90 -1.74 -6.60 11.04
N ASP A 91 -2.37 -7.38 11.92
CA ASP A 91 -3.31 -8.42 11.51
C ASP A 91 -4.55 -7.82 10.82
N LYS A 92 -5.02 -6.65 11.29
CA LYS A 92 -6.09 -5.88 10.62
C LYS A 92 -5.68 -5.49 9.20
N PHE A 93 -4.50 -4.90 9.01
CA PHE A 93 -4.02 -4.54 7.68
C PHE A 93 -3.86 -5.78 6.77
N THR A 94 -3.35 -6.91 7.29
CA THR A 94 -3.26 -8.16 6.51
C THR A 94 -4.63 -8.62 6.02
N GLN A 95 -5.66 -8.60 6.87
CA GLN A 95 -7.04 -8.94 6.48
C GLN A 95 -7.58 -7.99 5.41
N ASN A 96 -7.41 -6.69 5.62
CA ASN A 96 -7.84 -5.68 4.67
C ASN A 96 -7.14 -5.83 3.31
N LEU A 97 -5.86 -6.18 3.30
CA LEU A 97 -5.08 -6.39 2.07
C LEU A 97 -5.58 -7.60 1.26
N THR A 98 -6.04 -8.67 1.93
CA THR A 98 -6.68 -9.80 1.26
C THR A 98 -7.97 -9.38 0.57
N ILE A 99 -8.82 -8.61 1.27
CA ILE A 99 -10.07 -8.08 0.70
C ILE A 99 -9.77 -7.12 -0.45
N PHE A 100 -8.82 -6.21 -0.26
CA PHE A 100 -8.38 -5.24 -1.27
C PHE A 100 -7.96 -5.94 -2.57
N ARG A 101 -7.09 -6.95 -2.52
CA ARG A 101 -6.66 -7.69 -3.72
C ARG A 101 -7.83 -8.36 -4.44
N HIS A 102 -8.72 -8.99 -3.68
CA HIS A 102 -9.91 -9.62 -4.24
C HIS A 102 -10.79 -8.58 -4.94
N ASP A 103 -11.19 -7.54 -4.21
CA ASP A 103 -12.08 -6.49 -4.71
C ASP A 103 -11.45 -5.77 -5.91
N PHE A 104 -10.14 -5.51 -5.90
CA PHE A 104 -9.45 -4.86 -7.02
C PHE A 104 -9.53 -5.69 -8.31
N ARG A 105 -9.32 -7.01 -8.21
CA ARG A 105 -9.30 -7.95 -9.35
C ARG A 105 -10.68 -8.28 -9.90
N VAL A 106 -11.71 -8.24 -9.07
CA VAL A 106 -13.10 -8.43 -9.51
C VAL A 106 -13.51 -7.19 -10.31
N LYS A 107 -13.94 -7.41 -11.57
CA LYS A 107 -14.39 -6.37 -12.49
C LYS A 107 -15.81 -5.91 -12.17
#